data_AF-A0A1Y5FCD0-F1
#
_entry.id   AF-A0A1Y5FCD0-F1
#
_cell.length_a   1.000
_cell.length_b   1.000
_cell.length_c   1.000
_cell.angle_alpha   90.00
_cell.angle_beta   90.00
_cell.angle_gamma   90.00
#
_symmetry.space_group_name_H-M   'P 1'
#
loop_
_entity.id
_entity.type
_entity.pdbx_description
1 polymer ?
#
loop_
_entity_poly.entity_id
_entity_poly.type
_entity_poly.pdbx_seq_one_letter_code
_entity_poly.pdbx_strand_id
1 'polypeptide(L)'
;MSYEFYKFLHIAFIIIVAAGLGVAYHSTQPKYFKILTGISSLLILVTGMGLLARIGVSHGDGFPGWVIVKMCLWLVLAVAGPVLAKRLPDSIKPKAFWGIATVLFVAVYMAVNKPF
;
A
#
# COMPACT_ATOMS: atom_id res chain seq x y z
N MET A 1 -17.17 -13.40 6.22
CA MET A 1 -16.74 -12.09 6.74
C MET A 1 -17.35 -10.98 5.91
N SER A 2 -17.77 -9.88 6.54
CA SER A 2 -18.48 -8.78 5.87
C SER A 2 -17.53 -7.88 5.05
N TYR A 3 -18.09 -7.08 4.14
CA TYR A 3 -17.35 -6.04 3.43
C TYR A 3 -16.66 -5.06 4.40
N GLU A 4 -17.39 -4.61 5.43
CA GLU A 4 -16.87 -3.67 6.43
C GLU A 4 -15.68 -4.25 7.21
N PHE A 5 -15.67 -5.55 7.49
CA PHE A 5 -14.53 -6.21 8.13
C PHE A 5 -13.26 -6.14 7.28
N TYR A 6 -13.35 -6.47 5.98
CA TYR A 6 -12.20 -6.35 5.08
C TYR A 6 -11.78 -4.89 4.89
N LYS A 7 -12.74 -3.96 4.84
CA LYS A 7 -12.47 -2.52 4.70
C LYS A 7 -11.69 -1.99 5.89
N PHE A 8 -12.13 -2.32 7.10
CA PHE A 8 -11.43 -1.98 8.34
C PHE A 8 -10.00 -2.51 8.32
N LEU A 9 -9.81 -3.81 8.07
CA LEU A 9 -8.47 -4.41 8.04
C LEU A 9 -7.57 -3.79 6.97
N HIS A 10 -8.10 -3.58 5.76
CA HIS A 10 -7.34 -3.00 4.65
C HIS A 10 -6.82 -1.60 5.01
N ILE A 11 -7.68 -0.75 5.57
CA ILE A 11 -7.30 0.59 6.02
C ILE A 11 -6.30 0.52 7.17
N ALA A 12 -6.51 -0.37 8.15
CA ALA A 12 -5.59 -0.55 9.28
C ALA A 12 -4.18 -0.91 8.80
N PHE A 13 -4.05 -1.85 7.85
CA PHE A 13 -2.74 -2.23 7.31
C PHE A 13 -2.10 -1.12 6.45
N ILE A 14 -2.90 -0.33 5.71
CA ILE A 14 -2.41 0.86 5.01
C ILE A 14 -1.80 1.87 6.00
N ILE A 15 -2.46 2.12 7.13
CA ILE A 15 -1.95 3.03 8.17
C ILE A 15 -0.62 2.51 8.74
N ILE A 16 -0.53 1.20 9.03
CA ILE A 16 0.71 0.59 9.53
C ILE A 16 1.84 0.72 8.50
N VAL A 17 1.55 0.50 7.21
CA VAL A 17 2.56 0.68 6.14
C VAL A 17 2.96 2.13 5.99
N ALA A 18 2.02 3.07 6.02
CA ALA A 18 2.33 4.51 5.93
C ALA A 18 3.20 4.96 7.11
N ALA A 19 2.87 4.56 8.34
CA ALA A 19 3.67 4.84 9.53
C ALA A 19 5.05 4.16 9.45
N GLY A 20 5.08 2.89 9.05
CA GLY A 20 6.30 2.12 8.82
C GLY A 20 7.22 2.76 7.78
N LEU A 21 6.69 3.25 6.67
CA LEU A 21 7.49 4.00 5.70
C LEU A 21 7.92 5.36 6.28
N GLY A 22 7.04 6.09 6.96
CA GLY A 22 7.39 7.36 7.62
C GLY A 22 8.61 7.25 8.52
N VAL A 23 8.64 6.25 9.40
CA VAL A 23 9.79 6.00 10.27
C VAL A 23 11.01 5.58 9.46
N ALA A 24 10.86 4.84 8.35
CA ALA A 24 11.99 4.32 7.57
C ALA A 24 12.77 5.42 6.85
N TYR A 25 12.08 6.49 6.47
CA TYR A 25 12.67 7.65 5.79
C TYR A 25 13.31 8.66 6.74
N HIS A 26 12.87 8.71 8.02
CA HIS A 26 13.28 9.78 8.95
C HIS A 26 14.04 9.28 10.18
N SER A 27 14.11 7.96 10.41
CA SER A 27 14.74 7.41 11.61
C SER A 27 15.30 6.01 11.38
N THR A 28 16.12 5.55 12.34
CA THR A 28 16.64 4.19 12.37
C THR A 28 15.56 3.25 12.90
N GLN A 29 15.16 2.30 12.07
CA GLN A 29 14.13 1.33 12.43
C GLN A 29 14.68 0.05 13.07
N PRO A 30 14.12 -0.36 14.22
CA PRO A 30 14.29 -1.72 14.73
C PRO A 30 13.83 -2.78 13.73
N LYS A 31 14.44 -3.97 13.79
CA LYS A 31 14.14 -5.08 12.86
C LYS A 31 12.65 -5.46 12.85
N TYR A 32 12.00 -5.45 14.00
CA TYR A 32 10.58 -5.83 14.11
C TYR A 32 9.64 -4.84 13.39
N PHE A 33 9.96 -3.54 13.37
CA PHE A 33 9.18 -2.54 12.61
C PHE A 33 9.25 -2.79 11.10
N LYS A 34 10.43 -3.18 10.60
CA LYS A 34 10.60 -3.54 9.18
C LYS A 34 9.78 -4.78 8.82
N ILE A 35 9.79 -5.79 9.68
CA ILE A 35 9.00 -7.01 9.52
C ILE A 35 7.51 -6.69 9.55
N LEU A 36 7.06 -5.92 10.54
CA LEU A 36 5.66 -5.51 10.66
C LEU A 36 5.19 -4.75 9.40
N THR A 37 5.98 -3.78 8.93
CA THR A 37 5.69 -3.02 7.71
C THR A 37 5.58 -3.95 6.49
N GLY A 38 6.50 -4.89 6.32
CA GLY A 38 6.48 -5.86 5.23
C GLY A 38 5.27 -6.80 5.29
N ILE A 39 4.98 -7.36 6.46
CA ILE A 39 3.81 -8.24 6.67
C ILE A 39 2.52 -7.45 6.43
N SER A 40 2.38 -6.26 7.00
CA SER A 40 1.22 -5.40 6.76
C SER A 40 1.05 -5.06 5.29
N SER A 41 2.14 -4.84 4.54
CA SER A 41 2.06 -4.63 3.09
C SER A 41 1.49 -5.83 2.34
N LEU A 42 1.85 -7.06 2.71
CA LEU A 42 1.23 -8.27 2.15
C LEU A 42 -0.23 -8.40 2.57
N LEU A 43 -0.56 -8.06 3.82
CA LEU A 43 -1.94 -8.10 4.30
C LEU A 43 -2.84 -7.05 3.65
N ILE A 44 -2.30 -5.91 3.18
CA ILE A 44 -3.01 -4.97 2.30
C ILE A 44 -3.49 -5.69 1.05
N LEU A 45 -2.63 -6.48 0.40
CA LEU A 45 -3.02 -7.23 -0.80
C LEU A 45 -4.13 -8.24 -0.48
N VAL A 46 -3.95 -9.06 0.56
CA VAL A 46 -4.93 -10.10 0.94
C VAL A 46 -6.29 -9.49 1.27
N THR A 47 -6.31 -8.43 2.07
CA THR A 47 -7.56 -7.74 2.45
C THR A 47 -8.18 -6.98 1.27
N GLY A 48 -7.35 -6.48 0.35
CA GLY A 48 -7.79 -5.84 -0.89
C GLY A 48 -8.48 -6.82 -1.82
N MET A 49 -7.91 -8.02 -2.00
CA MET A 49 -8.57 -9.11 -2.75
C MET A 49 -9.85 -9.58 -2.06
N GLY A 50 -9.85 -9.62 -0.72
CA GLY A 50 -11.05 -9.85 0.08
C GLY A 50 -12.15 -8.82 -0.19
N LEU A 51 -11.81 -7.53 -0.31
CA LEU A 51 -12.76 -6.47 -0.70
C LEU A 51 -13.30 -6.67 -2.12
N LEU A 52 -12.44 -7.01 -3.08
CA LEU A 52 -12.84 -7.25 -4.47
C LEU A 52 -13.86 -8.39 -4.57
N ALA A 53 -13.63 -9.49 -3.85
CA ALA A 53 -14.57 -10.61 -3.79
C ALA A 53 -15.95 -10.22 -3.23
N ARG A 54 -16.03 -9.20 -2.36
CA ARG A 54 -17.30 -8.72 -1.78
C ARG A 54 -18.06 -7.75 -2.68
N ILE A 55 -17.40 -7.16 -3.67
CA ILE A 55 -18.03 -6.29 -4.68
C ILE A 55 -18.26 -7.02 -6.02
N GLY A 56 -18.14 -8.35 -6.05
CA GLY A 56 -18.41 -9.17 -7.22
C GLY A 56 -17.30 -9.18 -8.27
N VAL A 57 -16.10 -8.67 -7.95
CA VAL A 57 -14.95 -8.74 -8.87
C VAL A 57 -14.28 -10.10 -8.71
N SER A 58 -14.57 -11.00 -9.66
CA SER A 58 -13.94 -12.32 -9.75
C SER A 58 -12.58 -12.24 -10.43
N HIS A 59 -11.66 -13.12 -10.04
CA HIS A 59 -10.34 -13.22 -10.69
C HIS A 59 -10.44 -13.91 -12.06
N GLY A 60 -11.56 -14.59 -12.35
CA GLY A 60 -11.77 -15.37 -13.57
C GLY A 60 -12.12 -14.53 -14.81
N ASP A 61 -12.77 -13.39 -14.62
CA ASP A 61 -13.30 -12.56 -15.72
C ASP A 61 -12.37 -11.40 -16.11
N GLY A 62 -11.16 -11.36 -15.52
CA GLY A 62 -10.22 -10.26 -15.63
C GLY A 62 -10.50 -9.14 -14.63
N PHE A 63 -9.45 -8.46 -14.19
CA PHE A 63 -9.59 -7.35 -13.26
C PHE A 63 -9.95 -6.05 -13.98
N PRO A 64 -10.87 -5.24 -13.44
CA PRO A 64 -11.10 -3.87 -13.90
C PRO A 64 -9.79 -3.09 -13.93
N GLY A 65 -9.63 -2.14 -14.86
CA GLY A 65 -8.36 -1.46 -15.03
C GLY A 65 -7.96 -0.67 -13.77
N TRP A 66 -8.91 -0.10 -13.03
CA TRP A 66 -8.63 0.58 -11.76
C TRP A 66 -8.00 -0.35 -10.71
N VAL A 67 -8.35 -1.64 -10.72
CA VAL A 67 -7.76 -2.66 -9.84
C VAL A 67 -6.33 -2.93 -10.24
N ILE A 68 -6.07 -3.10 -11.55
CA ILE A 68 -4.73 -3.33 -12.08
C ILE A 68 -3.81 -2.17 -11.71
N VAL A 69 -4.25 -0.93 -11.95
CA VAL A 69 -3.49 0.26 -11.57
C VAL A 69 -3.21 0.27 -10.06
N LYS A 70 -4.21 -0.05 -9.23
CA LYS A 70 -4.01 -0.15 -7.78
C LYS A 70 -2.98 -1.19 -7.37
N MET A 71 -3.01 -2.37 -8.00
CA MET A 71 -2.01 -3.42 -7.74
C MET A 71 -0.61 -2.96 -8.13
N CYS A 72 -0.47 -2.27 -9.26
CA CYS A 72 0.81 -1.68 -9.67
C CYS A 72 1.30 -0.63 -8.65
N LEU A 73 0.43 0.29 -8.22
CA LEU A 73 0.76 1.30 -7.21
C LEU A 73 1.14 0.66 -5.88
N TRP A 74 0.41 -0.38 -5.45
CA TRP A 74 0.77 -1.15 -4.27
C TRP A 74 2.14 -1.82 -4.41
N LEU A 75 2.46 -2.42 -5.56
CA LEU A 75 3.77 -3.03 -5.80
C LEU A 75 4.89 -1.99 -5.71
N VAL A 76 4.68 -0.81 -6.30
CA VAL A 76 5.60 0.33 -6.18
C VAL A 76 5.79 0.70 -4.71
N LEU A 77 4.73 0.80 -3.92
CA LEU A 77 4.84 1.11 -2.49
C LEU A 77 5.55 0.01 -1.69
N ALA A 78 5.21 -1.26 -1.94
CA ALA A 78 5.73 -2.42 -1.24
C ALA A 78 7.22 -2.65 -1.51
N VAL A 79 7.68 -2.36 -2.73
CA VAL A 79 9.06 -2.58 -3.16
C VAL A 79 9.87 -1.30 -3.14
N ALA A 80 9.46 -0.27 -3.89
CA ALA A 80 10.22 0.97 -4.00
C ALA A 80 10.26 1.73 -2.68
N GLY A 81 9.18 1.72 -1.89
CA GLY A 81 9.13 2.38 -0.57
C GLY A 81 10.31 1.99 0.34
N PRO A 82 10.44 0.70 0.71
CA PRO A 82 11.56 0.23 1.56
C PRO A 82 12.94 0.31 0.87
N VAL A 83 13.01 0.08 -0.44
CA VAL A 83 14.28 0.11 -1.18
C VAL A 83 14.85 1.53 -1.20
N LEU A 84 14.04 2.52 -1.54
CA LEU A 84 14.44 3.92 -1.58
C LEU A 84 14.80 4.43 -0.18
N ALA A 85 14.04 4.05 0.86
CA ALA A 85 14.37 4.39 2.25
C ALA A 85 15.77 3.89 2.67
N LYS A 86 16.16 2.69 2.20
CA LYS A 86 17.46 2.08 2.52
C LYS A 86 18.62 2.62 1.67
N ARG A 87 18.37 2.95 0.40
CA ARG A 87 19.42 3.20 -0.60
C ARG A 87 19.68 4.68 -0.87
N LEU A 88 18.72 5.56 -0.62
CA LEU A 88 18.89 6.98 -0.93
C LEU A 88 19.74 7.72 0.12
N PRO A 89 20.49 8.76 -0.28
CA PRO A 89 21.11 9.71 0.64
C PRO A 89 20.08 10.48 1.47
N ASP A 90 20.47 10.91 2.67
CA ASP A 90 19.57 11.64 3.59
C ASP A 90 19.04 12.96 3.01
N SER A 91 19.77 13.60 2.09
CA SER A 91 19.32 14.81 1.41
C SER A 91 18.16 14.59 0.44
N ILE A 92 17.98 13.36 -0.07
CA ILE A 92 16.95 13.01 -1.07
C ILE A 92 15.77 12.29 -0.41
N LYS A 93 15.97 11.62 0.73
CA LYS A 93 14.93 10.87 1.45
C LYS A 93 13.64 11.67 1.68
N PRO A 94 13.65 12.94 2.12
CA PRO A 94 12.42 13.71 2.30
C PRO A 94 11.62 13.87 0.98
N LYS A 95 12.30 14.14 -0.14
CA LYS A 95 11.65 14.26 -1.46
C LYS A 95 11.06 12.93 -1.91
N ALA A 96 11.81 11.84 -1.73
CA ALA A 96 11.34 10.50 -2.06
C ALA A 96 10.14 10.07 -1.20
N PHE A 97 10.14 10.43 0.10
CA PHE A 97 9.00 10.19 0.98
C PHE A 97 7.72 10.88 0.48
N TRP A 98 7.81 12.14 0.07
CA TRP A 98 6.65 12.85 -0.51
C TRP A 98 6.21 12.27 -1.87
N GLY A 99 7.16 11.76 -2.67
CA GLY A 99 6.83 10.98 -3.87
C GLY A 99 6.02 9.72 -3.54
N ILE A 100 6.45 8.95 -2.54
CA ILE A 100 5.74 7.77 -2.04
C ILE A 100 4.36 8.13 -1.46
N ALA A 101 4.25 9.25 -0.73
CA ALA A 101 2.97 9.77 -0.25
C ALA A 101 2.03 10.11 -1.41
N THR A 102 2.54 10.71 -2.49
CA THR A 102 1.77 11.00 -3.70
C THR A 102 1.23 9.72 -4.34
N VAL A 103 2.04 8.67 -4.44
CA VAL A 103 1.62 7.35 -4.94
C VAL A 103 0.48 6.77 -4.08
N LEU A 104 0.57 6.90 -2.75
CA LEU A 104 -0.53 6.52 -1.84
C LEU A 104 -1.81 7.31 -2.13
N PHE A 105 -1.75 8.63 -2.32
CA PHE A 105 -2.92 9.44 -2.64
C PHE A 105 -3.55 9.06 -3.98
N VAL A 106 -2.75 8.77 -5.01
CA VAL A 106 -3.25 8.28 -6.30
C VAL A 106 -3.95 6.92 -6.12
N ALA A 107 -3.40 6.03 -5.30
CA ALA A 107 -4.04 4.74 -5.01
C ALA A 107 -5.38 4.91 -4.29
N VAL A 108 -5.51 5.90 -3.40
CA VAL A 108 -6.78 6.27 -2.74
C VAL A 108 -7.77 6.83 -3.77
N TYR A 109 -7.34 7.76 -4.62
CA TYR A 109 -8.18 8.32 -5.68
C TYR A 109 -8.74 7.23 -6.62
N MET A 110 -7.90 6.28 -7.02
CA MET A 110 -8.32 5.10 -7.81
C MET A 110 -9.35 4.23 -7.06
N ALA A 111 -9.18 4.06 -5.74
CA ALA A 111 -10.12 3.31 -4.90
C ALA A 111 -11.54 3.90 -4.89
N VAL A 112 -11.59 5.23 -4.79
CA VAL A 112 -12.82 5.98 -4.57
C VAL A 112 -13.58 6.12 -5.87
N ASN A 113 -12.91 6.53 -6.93
CA ASN A 113 -13.57 6.90 -8.19
C ASN A 113 -13.77 5.73 -9.14
N LYS A 114 -12.95 4.67 -9.05
CA LYS A 114 -13.01 3.47 -9.91
C LYS A 114 -13.25 3.81 -11.40
N PRO A 115 -12.43 4.69 -12.01
CA PRO A 115 -12.79 5.37 -13.25
C PRO A 115 -12.85 4.51 -14.52
N PHE A 116 -12.42 3.24 -14.47
CA PHE A 116 -12.40 2.29 -15.60
C PHE A 116 -12.19 0.85 -15.12
#